data_AF-A0A2H9N8M0-F1
#
_entry.id   AF-A0A2H9N8M0-F1
#
_cell.length_a   1.000
_cell.length_b   1.000
_cell.length_c   1.000
_cell.angle_alpha   90.00
_cell.angle_beta   90.00
_cell.angle_gamma   90.00
#
_symmetry.space_group_name_H-M   'P 1'
#
loop_
_entity.id
_entity.type
_entity.pdbx_description
1 polymer ?
#
loop_
_entity_poly.entity_id
_entity_poly.type
_entity_poly.pdbx_seq_one_letter_code
_entity_poly.pdbx_strand_id
1 'polypeptide(L)'
;MPMSAYKTEKWWSNTPTNVHAKAWLDAGWNVQEVNLKEGYVVFKKVKDVKAKSFRRKTSRNEIKKPFTPVRVRIPKPKTPSKTKVSKLYARIKNLERQRVSMPVYHGSFKPKPKHEKKLFKPEKKPQ
;
A
#
# COMPACT_ATOMS: atom_id res chain seq x y z
N MET A 1 26.46 7.31 22.17
CA MET A 1 26.47 6.25 23.21
C MET A 1 25.61 6.69 24.38
N PRO A 2 24.88 5.78 25.04
CA PRO A 2 24.07 6.12 26.20
C PRO A 2 24.97 6.56 27.37
N MET A 3 24.46 7.45 28.24
CA MET A 3 25.22 7.94 29.40
C MET A 3 25.66 6.83 30.35
N SER A 4 24.95 5.70 30.37
CA SER A 4 25.33 4.53 31.14
C SER A 4 26.68 3.93 30.71
N ALA A 5 27.05 4.04 29.43
CA ALA A 5 28.31 3.51 28.91
C ALA A 5 29.55 4.23 29.48
N TYR A 6 29.41 5.51 29.83
CA TYR A 6 30.49 6.31 30.42
C TYR A 6 30.52 6.22 31.95
N LYS A 7 29.38 5.85 32.56
CA LYS A 7 29.23 5.84 34.03
C LYS A 7 29.63 4.50 34.64
N THR A 8 29.40 3.38 33.94
CA THR A 8 29.62 2.05 34.51
C THR A 8 30.38 1.13 33.56
N GLU A 9 31.44 0.51 34.08
CA GLU A 9 32.22 -0.51 33.35
C GLU A 9 31.36 -1.73 33.03
N LYS A 10 30.35 -2.00 33.85
CA LYS A 10 29.39 -3.10 33.67
C LYS A 10 28.65 -3.02 32.33
N TRP A 11 28.49 -1.81 31.76
CA TRP A 11 27.94 -1.62 30.43
C TRP A 11 28.81 -2.29 29.35
N TRP A 12 30.14 -2.32 29.54
CA TRP A 12 31.10 -2.95 28.62
C TRP A 12 31.37 -4.43 28.92
N SER A 13 30.59 -5.04 29.83
CA SER A 13 30.76 -6.46 30.18
C SER A 13 30.41 -7.38 29.00
N ASN A 14 31.15 -8.49 28.87
CA ASN A 14 30.93 -9.50 27.82
C ASN A 14 29.75 -10.45 28.15
N THR A 15 28.63 -9.92 28.63
CA THR A 15 27.45 -10.71 29.00
C THR A 15 26.46 -10.79 27.82
N PRO A 16 26.12 -11.98 27.31
CA PRO A 16 25.24 -12.12 26.14
C PRO A 16 23.78 -11.70 26.44
N THR A 17 23.42 -11.55 27.72
CA THR A 17 22.13 -11.02 28.19
C THR A 17 21.93 -9.56 27.79
N ASN A 18 23.02 -8.80 27.70
CA ASN A 18 22.98 -7.40 27.32
C ASN A 18 22.93 -7.26 25.80
N VAL A 19 21.92 -6.56 25.29
CA VAL A 19 21.68 -6.39 23.84
C VAL A 19 22.87 -5.75 23.13
N HIS A 20 23.53 -4.77 23.77
CA HIS A 20 24.72 -4.12 23.24
C HIS A 20 25.92 -5.07 23.19
N ALA A 21 26.15 -5.83 24.27
CA ALA A 21 27.26 -6.76 24.32
C ALA A 21 27.11 -7.91 23.32
N LYS A 22 25.89 -8.38 23.13
CA LYS A 22 25.57 -9.37 22.10
C LYS A 22 26.02 -8.94 20.70
N ALA A 23 25.95 -7.65 20.36
CA ALA A 23 26.32 -7.18 19.03
C ALA A 23 27.81 -7.40 18.70
N TRP A 24 28.72 -7.10 19.62
CA TRP A 24 30.15 -7.34 19.39
C TRP A 24 30.52 -8.81 19.57
N LEU A 25 29.87 -9.53 20.50
CA LEU A 25 30.04 -10.97 20.66
C LEU A 25 29.63 -11.75 19.40
N ASP A 26 28.50 -11.38 18.79
CA ASP A 26 28.02 -11.97 17.53
C ASP A 26 28.97 -11.65 16.36
N ALA A 27 29.65 -10.50 16.41
CA ALA A 27 30.71 -10.14 15.47
C ALA A 27 32.07 -10.83 15.77
N GLY A 28 32.17 -11.57 16.88
CA GLY A 28 33.39 -12.30 17.27
C GLY A 28 34.41 -11.48 18.05
N TRP A 29 34.01 -10.34 18.59
CA TRP A 29 34.85 -9.44 19.41
C TRP A 29 34.48 -9.55 20.88
N ASN A 30 35.49 -9.50 21.76
CA ASN A 30 35.32 -9.39 23.21
C ASN A 30 36.00 -8.12 23.70
N VAL A 31 35.42 -7.49 24.73
CA VAL A 31 36.08 -6.41 25.46
C VAL A 31 37.17 -7.00 26.34
N GLN A 32 38.41 -6.49 26.21
CA GLN A 32 39.56 -6.92 27.00
C GLN A 32 39.84 -5.94 28.14
N GLU A 33 39.85 -4.64 27.85
CA GLU A 33 40.18 -3.60 28.80
C GLU A 33 39.21 -2.43 28.65
N VAL A 34 38.82 -1.83 29.77
CA VAL A 34 37.92 -0.67 29.85
C VAL A 34 38.57 0.31 30.79
N ASN A 35 38.91 1.50 30.30
CA ASN A 35 39.39 2.60 31.13
C ASN A 35 38.47 3.81 30.93
N LEU A 36 37.56 4.03 31.86
CA LEU A 36 36.60 5.15 31.79
C LEU A 36 37.23 6.51 32.11
N LYS A 37 38.36 6.54 32.82
CA LYS A 37 39.06 7.78 33.17
C LYS A 37 39.76 8.38 31.95
N GLU A 38 40.43 7.52 31.19
CA GLU A 38 41.11 7.89 29.95
C GLU A 38 40.19 7.81 28.73
N GLY A 39 39.03 7.17 28.88
CA GLY A 39 37.96 7.17 27.89
C GLY A 39 38.13 6.16 26.76
N TYR A 40 38.90 5.09 26.96
CA TYR A 40 39.13 4.07 25.93
C TYR A 40 38.63 2.68 26.34
N VAL A 41 38.35 1.87 25.31
CA VAL A 41 37.96 0.47 25.45
C VAL A 41 38.70 -0.34 24.39
N VAL A 42 39.40 -1.39 24.83
CA VAL A 42 40.17 -2.27 23.95
C VAL A 42 39.34 -3.50 23.62
N PHE A 43 39.13 -3.73 22.32
CA PHE A 43 38.46 -4.91 21.80
C PHE A 43 39.48 -5.90 21.25
N LYS A 44 39.35 -7.16 21.67
CA LYS A 44 40.12 -8.28 21.14
C LYS A 44 39.23 -9.13 20.24
N LYS A 45 39.69 -9.41 19.03
CA LYS A 45 39.01 -10.34 18.13
C LYS A 45 39.30 -11.76 18.57
N VAL A 46 38.26 -12.50 18.96
CA VAL A 46 38.37 -13.88 19.49
C VAL A 46 37.91 -14.89 18.47
N LYS A 47 36.95 -14.54 17.60
CA LYS A 47 36.42 -15.43 16.58
C LYS A 47 36.38 -14.73 15.24
N ASP A 48 36.84 -15.40 14.19
CA ASP A 48 36.60 -14.99 12.82
C ASP A 48 35.19 -15.40 12.40
N VAL A 49 34.21 -14.57 12.78
CA VAL A 49 32.83 -14.77 12.35
C VAL A 49 32.70 -14.21 10.93
N LYS A 50 32.41 -15.09 9.96
CA LYS A 50 31.99 -14.65 8.62
C LYS A 50 30.74 -13.81 8.80
N ALA A 51 30.81 -12.52 8.44
CA ALA A 51 29.67 -11.62 8.51
C ALA A 51 28.48 -12.29 7.81
N LYS A 52 27.43 -12.62 8.58
CA LYS A 52 26.16 -13.08 8.02
C LYS A 52 25.67 -11.92 7.16
N SER A 53 25.85 -12.01 5.85
CA SER A 53 25.47 -10.93 4.95
C SER A 53 23.96 -10.73 5.13
N PHE A 54 23.56 -9.62 5.77
CA PHE A 54 22.16 -9.16 5.78
C PHE A 54 21.65 -8.83 4.38
N ARG A 55 22.52 -8.93 3.35
CA ARG A 55 22.08 -9.13 1.98
C ARG A 55 21.10 -10.29 2.02
N ARG A 56 19.81 -9.96 1.93
CA ARG A 56 18.78 -10.92 1.52
C ARG A 56 19.46 -11.75 0.46
N LYS A 57 19.49 -13.08 0.65
CA LYS A 57 19.61 -13.99 -0.48
C LYS A 57 18.38 -13.75 -1.34
N THR A 58 18.27 -12.58 -1.97
CA THR A 58 17.81 -12.54 -3.34
C THR A 58 18.80 -13.46 -3.99
N SER A 59 18.41 -14.72 -4.14
CA SER A 59 19.05 -15.59 -5.10
C SER A 59 19.12 -14.72 -6.35
N ARG A 60 20.31 -14.19 -6.61
CA ARG A 60 20.71 -13.77 -7.93
C ARG A 60 20.60 -15.09 -8.66
N ASN A 61 19.39 -15.40 -9.13
CA ASN A 61 19.10 -16.64 -9.82
C ASN A 61 20.09 -16.59 -10.95
N GLU A 62 21.13 -17.41 -10.82
CA GLU A 62 22.14 -17.54 -11.85
C GLU A 62 21.34 -17.83 -13.11
N ILE A 63 21.49 -16.96 -14.11
CA ILE A 63 20.73 -17.05 -15.35
C ILE A 63 21.26 -18.31 -16.04
N LYS A 64 20.64 -19.46 -15.76
CA LYS A 64 21.11 -20.78 -16.24
C LYS A 64 20.94 -20.94 -17.75
N LYS A 65 20.15 -20.07 -18.39
CA LYS A 65 19.77 -20.15 -19.79
C LYS A 65 19.95 -18.79 -20.46
N PRO A 66 20.52 -18.74 -21.68
CA PRO A 66 20.54 -17.50 -22.45
C PRO A 66 19.10 -17.02 -22.67
N PHE A 67 18.88 -15.70 -22.62
CA PHE A 67 17.58 -15.04 -22.80
C PHE A 67 16.51 -15.22 -21.69
N THR A 68 16.89 -15.52 -20.45
CA THR A 68 15.92 -15.49 -19.35
C THR A 68 15.56 -14.04 -19.01
N PRO A 69 14.28 -13.61 -19.13
CA PRO A 69 13.91 -12.22 -18.87
C PRO A 69 14.13 -11.87 -17.39
N VAL A 70 14.60 -10.66 -17.14
CA VAL A 70 14.80 -10.14 -15.77
C VAL A 70 13.45 -10.12 -15.04
N ARG A 71 13.43 -10.60 -13.79
CA ARG A 71 12.23 -10.52 -12.95
C ARG A 71 11.88 -9.05 -12.67
N VAL A 72 10.88 -8.54 -13.39
CA VAL A 72 10.31 -7.21 -13.16
C VAL A 72 9.21 -7.29 -12.11
N ARG A 73 9.03 -6.22 -11.32
CA ARG A 73 7.93 -6.12 -10.36
C ARG A 73 6.64 -5.83 -11.11
N ILE A 74 5.69 -6.76 -11.09
CA ILE A 74 4.35 -6.54 -11.65
C ILE A 74 3.60 -5.54 -10.75
N PRO A 75 3.11 -4.40 -11.27
CA PRO A 75 2.34 -3.46 -10.46
C PRO A 75 1.03 -4.12 -10.00
N LYS A 76 0.69 -3.97 -8.72
CA LYS A 76 -0.58 -4.48 -8.20
C LYS A 76 -1.75 -3.66 -8.76
N PRO A 77 -2.87 -4.30 -9.17
CA PRO A 77 -4.06 -3.56 -9.58
C PRO A 77 -4.58 -2.70 -8.42
N LYS A 78 -4.85 -1.42 -8.70
CA LYS A 78 -5.41 -0.49 -7.71
C LYS A 78 -6.90 -0.78 -7.57
N THR A 79 -7.37 -1.10 -6.38
CA THR A 79 -8.81 -1.13 -6.09
C THR A 79 -9.37 0.30 -6.18
N PRO A 80 -10.59 0.49 -6.72
CA PRO A 80 -11.19 1.83 -6.79
C PRO A 80 -11.47 2.36 -5.38
N SER A 81 -11.36 3.68 -5.19
CA SER A 81 -11.74 4.31 -3.93
C SER A 81 -13.25 4.21 -3.68
N LYS A 82 -13.68 4.27 -2.42
CA LYS A 82 -15.10 4.26 -2.03
C LYS A 82 -15.92 5.29 -2.82
N THR A 83 -15.37 6.49 -3.01
CA THR A 83 -15.98 7.56 -3.81
C THR A 83 -16.22 7.16 -5.27
N LYS A 84 -15.27 6.47 -5.91
CA LYS A 84 -15.43 5.99 -7.30
C LYS A 84 -16.52 4.92 -7.39
N VAL A 85 -16.59 4.02 -6.41
CA VAL A 85 -17.64 3.00 -6.31
C VAL A 85 -19.01 3.67 -6.14
N SER A 86 -19.15 4.65 -5.24
CA SER A 86 -20.40 5.39 -5.04
C SER A 86 -20.82 6.17 -6.30
N LYS A 87 -19.89 6.82 -6.99
CA LYS A 87 -20.17 7.52 -8.27
C LYS A 87 -20.67 6.55 -9.34
N LEU A 88 -20.06 5.37 -9.45
CA LEU A 88 -20.49 4.33 -10.39
C LEU A 88 -21.90 3.84 -10.04
N TYR A 89 -22.16 3.54 -8.77
CA TYR A 89 -23.47 3.12 -8.29
C TYR A 89 -24.57 4.15 -8.59
N ALA A 90 -24.32 5.42 -8.27
CA ALA A 90 -25.24 6.51 -8.59
C ALA A 90 -25.50 6.62 -10.10
N ARG A 91 -24.47 6.45 -10.93
CA ARG A 91 -24.62 6.48 -12.39
C ARG A 91 -25.47 5.33 -12.91
N ILE A 92 -25.27 4.12 -12.40
CA ILE A 92 -26.11 2.96 -12.73
C ILE A 92 -27.58 3.24 -12.36
N LYS A 93 -27.84 3.76 -11.16
CA LYS A 93 -29.20 4.11 -10.73
C LYS A 93 -29.84 5.21 -11.56
N ASN A 94 -29.07 6.20 -12.01
CA ASN A 94 -29.59 7.22 -12.92
C ASN A 94 -29.95 6.64 -14.29
N LEU A 95 -29.15 5.71 -14.82
CA LEU A 95 -29.47 5.00 -16.07
C LEU A 95 -30.73 4.14 -15.92
N GLU A 96 -30.90 3.44 -14.79
CA GLU A 96 -32.14 2.72 -14.48
C GLU A 96 -33.34 3.66 -14.47
N ARG A 97 -33.23 4.82 -13.81
CA ARG A 97 -34.30 5.83 -13.78
C ARG A 97 -34.63 6.37 -15.17
N GLN A 98 -33.62 6.67 -15.99
CA GLN A 98 -33.80 7.13 -17.37
C GLN A 98 -34.50 6.08 -18.24
N ARG A 99 -34.20 4.79 -18.03
CA ARG A 99 -34.87 3.69 -18.74
C ARG A 99 -36.33 3.53 -18.34
N VAL A 100 -36.66 3.76 -17.07
CA VAL A 100 -38.04 3.66 -16.56
C VAL A 100 -38.86 4.91 -16.86
N SER A 101 -38.24 6.09 -16.91
CA SER A 101 -38.94 7.32 -17.30
C SER A 101 -39.40 7.22 -18.76
N MET A 102 -40.68 7.47 -19.02
CA MET A 102 -41.19 7.57 -20.39
C MET A 102 -40.38 8.65 -21.15
N PRO A 103 -39.98 8.39 -22.41
CA PRO A 103 -39.27 9.39 -23.20
C PRO A 103 -40.16 10.63 -23.36
N VAL A 104 -39.74 11.73 -22.75
CA VAL A 104 -40.36 13.05 -22.96
C VAL A 104 -39.89 13.53 -24.32
N TYR A 105 -40.66 13.23 -25.36
CA TYR A 105 -40.46 13.81 -26.69
C TYR A 105 -40.74 15.31 -26.59
N HIS A 106 -39.69 16.12 -26.61
CA HIS A 106 -39.82 17.56 -26.69
C HIS A 106 -40.38 17.91 -28.07
N GLY A 107 -41.69 18.20 -28.15
CA GLY A 107 -42.38 18.54 -29.39
C GLY A 107 -43.51 17.59 -29.83
N SER A 108 -43.87 16.56 -29.05
CA SER A 108 -45.11 15.83 -29.35
C SER A 108 -46.34 16.68 -29.01
N PHE A 109 -47.35 16.64 -29.90
CA PHE A 109 -48.64 17.31 -29.73
C PHE A 109 -49.17 16.97 -28.34
N LYS A 110 -49.31 17.99 -27.47
CA LYS A 110 -49.92 17.80 -26.15
C LYS A 110 -51.26 17.07 -26.35
N PRO A 111 -51.57 16.03 -25.55
CA PRO A 111 -52.86 15.36 -25.68
C PRO A 111 -53.97 16.40 -25.50
N LYS A 112 -54.92 16.46 -26.45
CA LYS A 112 -55.99 17.46 -26.43
C LYS A 112 -56.72 17.44 -25.08
N PRO A 113 -56.93 18.60 -24.43
CA PRO A 113 -57.61 18.68 -23.15
C PRO A 113 -59.06 18.17 -23.25
N LYS A 114 -59.60 17.71 -22.12
CA LYS A 114 -60.86 16.95 -22.05
C LYS A 114 -62.08 17.71 -22.63
N HIS A 115 -62.05 19.04 -22.63
CA HIS A 115 -63.12 19.88 -23.18
C HIS A 115 -63.12 19.92 -24.71
N GLU A 116 -61.95 19.94 -25.36
CA GLU A 116 -61.82 19.90 -26.82
C GLU A 116 -62.34 18.58 -27.41
N LYS A 117 -62.13 17.46 -26.70
CA LYS A 117 -62.68 16.16 -27.10
C LYS A 117 -64.21 16.09 -27.03
N LYS A 118 -64.84 16.93 -26.20
CA LYS A 118 -66.31 16.98 -26.07
C LYS A 118 -66.98 17.83 -27.15
N LEU A 119 -66.28 18.84 -27.66
CA LEU A 119 -66.86 19.83 -28.59
C LEU A 119 -66.97 19.30 -30.03
N PHE A 120 -66.04 18.43 -30.46
CA PHE A 120 -66.07 17.85 -31.81
C PHE A 120 -66.59 16.41 -31.76
N LYS A 121 -67.85 16.20 -32.16
CA LYS A 121 -68.35 14.87 -32.51
C LYS A 121 -67.77 14.50 -33.88
N PRO A 122 -67.04 13.38 -34.02
CA PRO A 122 -66.29 13.06 -35.25
C PRO A 122 -67.17 12.81 -36.49
N GLU A 123 -68.50 12.71 -36.32
CA GLU A 123 -69.43 12.33 -37.39
C GLU A 123 -70.04 13.52 -38.16
N LYS A 124 -69.83 14.77 -37.73
CA LYS A 124 -70.33 15.94 -38.49
C LYS A 124 -69.22 16.58 -39.32
N LYS A 125 -69.31 16.42 -40.64
CA LYS A 125 -68.53 17.22 -41.60
C LYS A 125 -69.06 18.67 -41.59
N PRO A 126 -68.20 19.68 -41.48
CA PRO A 126 -68.61 21.08 -41.66
C PRO A 126 -68.96 21.32 -43.15
N GLN A 127 -70.02 22.10 -43.39
CA GLN A 127 -70.41 22.63 -44.70
C GLN A 127 -69.46 23.76 -45.12
#